data_AF-A0A7V8XKG9-F1
#
_entry.id   AF-A0A7V8XKG9-F1
#
_cell.length_a   1.000
_cell.length_b   1.000
_cell.length_c   1.000
_cell.angle_alpha   90.00
_cell.angle_beta   90.00
_cell.angle_gamma   90.00
#
_symmetry.space_group_name_H-M   'P 1'
#
loop_
_entity.id
_entity.type
_entity.pdbx_description
1 polymer ?
#
loop_
_entity_poly.entity_id
_entity_poly.type
_entity_poly.pdbx_seq_one_letter_code
_entity_poly.pdbx_strand_id
1 'polypeptide(L)' 'MLALRLDAFLEALAAPEPVPSAGGAAAVCAAMAGSLVAMAARVSPAWEDGAGVAAQAQALRARVTPLALADSEAYAE' A
#
# COMPACT_ATOMS: atom_id res chain seq x y z
N MET A 1 -4.66 -17.56 5.34
CA MET A 1 -4.86 -17.07 3.96
C MET A 1 -4.19 -15.72 3.67
N LEU A 2 -4.28 -14.68 4.50
CA LEU A 2 -3.60 -13.40 4.24
C LEU A 2 -2.06 -13.50 4.33
N ALA A 3 -1.52 -14.15 5.37
CA ALA A 3 -0.08 -14.36 5.53
C ALA A 3 0.55 -15.05 4.30
N LEU A 4 -0.05 -16.17 3.85
CA LEU A 4 0.41 -16.89 2.65
C LEU A 4 0.46 -16.03 1.38
N ARG A 5 -0.45 -15.04 1.24
CA ARG A 5 -0.45 -14.12 0.08
C ARG A 5 0.63 -13.05 0.18
N LEU A 6 0.97 -12.61 1.39
CA LEU A 6 2.05 -11.67 1.62
C LEU A 6 3.41 -12.36 1.39
N ASP A 7 3.58 -13.57 1.92
CA ASP A 7 4.82 -14.33 1.74
C ASP A 7 5.11 -14.58 0.26
N ALA A 8 4.10 -14.99 -0.51
CA ALA A 8 4.23 -15.17 -1.96
C ALA A 8 4.59 -13.87 -2.71
N PHE A 9 4.03 -12.73 -2.30
CA PHE A 9 4.39 -11.43 -2.86
C PHE A 9 5.85 -11.06 -2.56
N LEU A 10 6.30 -11.29 -1.33
CA LEU A 10 7.66 -11.00 -0.90
C LEU A 10 8.70 -11.91 -1.57
N GLU A 11 8.36 -13.19 -1.75
CA GLU A 11 9.19 -14.14 -2.49
C GLU A 11 9.32 -13.72 -3.96
N ALA A 12 8.22 -13.36 -4.61
CA ALA A 12 8.23 -12.86 -5.98
C ALA A 12 9.03 -11.55 -6.13
N LEU A 13 8.91 -10.62 -5.17
CA LEU A 13 9.67 -9.35 -5.18
C LEU A 13 11.19 -9.57 -5.01
N ALA A 14 11.60 -10.63 -4.31
CA ALA A 14 13.00 -10.96 -4.09
C ALA A 14 13.61 -11.78 -5.23
N ALA A 15 12.78 -12.27 -6.15
CA ALA A 15 13.19 -13.09 -7.26
C ALA A 15 13.81 -12.24 -8.40
N PRO A 16 14.64 -12.81 -9.29
CA PRO A 16 15.30 -12.07 -10.36
C PRO A 16 14.36 -11.61 -11.47
N GLU A 17 13.09 -12.03 -11.45
CA GLU A 17 12.05 -11.63 -12.39
C GLU A 17 11.76 -10.12 -12.32
N PRO A 18 11.40 -9.49 -13.46
CA PRO A 18 11.20 -8.03 -13.53
C PRO A 18 9.95 -7.53 -12.78
N VAL A 19 9.04 -8.42 -12.38
CA VAL A 19 7.79 -8.13 -11.71
C VAL A 19 7.65 -9.07 -10.51
N PRO A 20 7.21 -8.59 -9.32
CA PRO A 20 6.78 -7.23 -9.00
C PRO A 20 7.93 -6.23 -9.03
N SER A 21 7.68 -5.05 -9.58
CA SER A 21 8.72 -4.01 -9.63
C SER A 21 8.89 -3.29 -8.31
N ALA A 22 9.98 -2.54 -8.21
CA ALA A 22 10.21 -1.58 -7.13
C ALA A 22 9.10 -0.53 -7.02
N GLY A 23 8.49 -0.11 -8.14
CA GLY A 23 7.37 0.85 -8.16
C GLY A 23 6.11 0.26 -7.52
N GLY A 24 5.77 -0.97 -7.89
CA GLY A 24 4.66 -1.70 -7.30
C GLY A 24 4.85 -1.95 -5.80
N ALA A 25 6.06 -2.34 -5.39
CA ALA A 25 6.42 -2.49 -3.99
C ALA A 25 6.31 -1.16 -3.20
N ALA A 26 6.78 -0.05 -3.77
CA ALA A 26 6.64 1.28 -3.17
C ALA A 26 5.17 1.68 -2.98
N ALA A 27 4.30 1.35 -3.94
CA ALA A 27 2.87 1.59 -3.83
C ALA A 27 2.22 0.79 -2.68
N VAL A 28 2.61 -0.48 -2.51
CA VAL A 28 2.17 -1.31 -1.36
C VAL A 28 2.65 -0.72 -0.03
N CYS A 29 3.92 -0.30 0.06
CA CYS A 29 4.46 0.38 1.24
C CYS A 29 3.67 1.66 1.59
N ALA A 30 3.37 2.49 0.59
CA ALA A 30 2.56 3.70 0.79
C ALA A 30 1.13 3.37 1.25
N ALA A 31 0.51 2.31 0.71
CA ALA A 31 -0.81 1.86 1.13
C ALA A 31 -0.83 1.37 2.60
N MET A 32 0.21 0.67 3.04
CA MET A 32 0.39 0.25 4.44
C MET A 32 0.56 1.47 5.35
N ALA A 33 1.43 2.41 4.98
CA ALA A 33 1.64 3.65 5.74
C ALA A 33 0.35 4.46 5.89
N GLY A 34 -0.40 4.68 4.80
CA GLY A 34 -1.70 5.38 4.86
C GLY A 34 -2.72 4.65 5.74
N SER A 35 -2.72 3.32 5.73
CA SER A 35 -3.59 2.52 6.61
C SER A 35 -3.24 2.71 8.09
N LEU A 36 -1.95 2.72 8.43
CA LEU A 36 -1.47 2.96 9.79
C LEU A 36 -1.78 4.38 10.28
N VAL A 37 -1.60 5.39 9.43
CA VAL A 37 -1.95 6.79 9.76
C VAL A 37 -3.46 6.91 10.01
N ALA A 38 -4.29 6.30 9.17
CA ALA A 38 -5.74 6.31 9.36
C ALA A 38 -6.16 5.61 10.65
N MET A 39 -5.51 4.49 10.99
CA MET A 39 -5.73 3.79 12.27
C MET A 39 -5.33 4.69 13.45
N ALA A 40 -4.10 5.22 13.45
CA ALA A 40 -3.57 6.06 14.52
C ALA A 40 -4.46 7.28 14.80
N ALA A 41 -4.94 7.93 13.73
CA ALA A 41 -5.84 9.07 13.83
C ALA A 41 -7.22 8.67 14.41
N ARG A 42 -7.77 7.51 14.02
CA ARG A 42 -9.05 7.01 14.56
C ARG A 42 -8.99 6.63 16.04
N VAL A 43 -7.85 6.12 16.52
CA VAL A 43 -7.69 5.71 17.93
C VAL A 43 -7.22 6.85 18.84
N SER A 44 -7.01 8.06 18.30
CA SER A 44 -6.53 9.23 19.02
C SER A 44 -7.62 10.31 19.16
N PRO A 45 -8.60 10.16 20.07
CA PRO A 45 -9.74 11.07 20.16
C PRO A 45 -9.37 12.51 20.56
N ALA A 46 -8.19 12.73 21.14
CA ALA A 46 -7.67 14.06 21.49
C ALA A 46 -6.99 14.78 20.31
N TRP A 47 -6.82 14.12 19.17
CA TRP A 47 -6.25 14.74 17.98
C TRP A 47 -7.36 15.45 17.21
N GLU A 48 -7.42 16.77 17.35
CA GLU A 48 -8.44 17.63 16.73
C GLU A 48 -8.59 17.39 15.20
N ASP A 49 -7.47 17.32 14.49
CA ASP A 49 -7.47 17.06 13.03
C ASP A 49 -7.57 15.58 12.65
N GLY A 50 -7.69 14.66 13.61
CA GLY A 50 -7.58 13.22 13.38
C GLY A 50 -8.59 12.69 12.37
N ALA A 51 -9.83 13.18 12.38
CA ALA A 51 -10.84 12.79 11.39
C ALA A 51 -10.44 13.19 9.96
N GLY A 52 -9.89 14.39 9.78
CA GLY A 52 -9.40 14.89 8.49
C GLY A 52 -8.19 14.11 8.00
N VAL A 53 -7.23 13.85 8.88
CA VAL A 53 -6.04 13.05 8.58
C VAL A 53 -6.43 11.62 8.18
N ALA A 54 -7.37 11.00 8.90
CA ALA A 54 -7.85 9.67 8.56
C ALA A 54 -8.51 9.62 7.17
N ALA A 55 -9.26 10.66 6.80
CA ALA A 55 -9.88 10.77 5.48
C ALA A 55 -8.83 10.94 4.37
N GLN A 56 -7.86 11.83 4.56
CA GLN A 56 -6.78 12.05 3.60
C GLN A 56 -5.92 10.79 3.41
N ALA A 57 -5.56 10.10 4.50
CA ALA A 57 -4.78 8.88 4.44
C ALA A 57 -5.51 7.75 3.69
N GLN A 58 -6.84 7.64 3.87
CA GLN A 58 -7.68 6.72 3.08
C GLN A 58 -7.72 7.11 1.60
N ALA A 59 -7.86 8.39 1.28
CA ALA A 59 -7.86 8.87 -0.10
C ALA A 59 -6.52 8.59 -0.80
N LEU A 60 -5.39 8.82 -0.12
CA LEU A 60 -4.06 8.49 -0.64
C LEU A 60 -3.91 6.98 -0.86
N ARG A 61 -4.31 6.15 0.11
CA ARG A 61 -4.31 4.68 -0.03
C ARG A 61 -5.11 4.23 -1.25
N ALA A 62 -6.31 4.78 -1.46
CA ALA A 62 -7.18 4.44 -2.59
C ALA A 62 -6.53 4.80 -3.94
N ARG A 63 -5.74 5.87 -4.00
CA ARG A 63 -5.00 6.30 -5.20
C ARG A 63 -3.76 5.46 -5.49
N VAL A 64 -3.02 5.03 -4.45
CA VAL A 64 -1.77 4.27 -4.64
C VAL A 64 -1.99 2.77 -4.82
N THR A 65 -3.07 2.21 -4.27
CA THR A 65 -3.32 0.75 -4.35
C THR A 65 -3.39 0.25 -5.81
N PRO A 66 -4.05 0.94 -6.76
CA PRO A 66 -4.06 0.52 -8.17
C PRO A 66 -2.68 0.60 -8.84
N LEU A 67 -1.80 1.50 -8.38
CA LEU A 67 -0.44 1.64 -8.93
C LEU A 67 0.43 0.40 -8.66
N ALA A 68 0.09 -0.39 -7.63
CA ALA A 68 0.77 -1.66 -7.37
C ALA A 68 0.57 -2.69 -8.50
N LEU A 69 -0.54 -2.59 -9.25
CA LEU A 69 -0.88 -3.49 -10.36
C LEU A 69 -0.53 -2.87 -11.73
N ALA A 70 -0.75 -1.57 -11.89
CA ALA A 70 -0.52 -0.88 -13.17
C ALA A 70 0.93 -0.98 -13.68
N ASP A 71 1.90 -1.11 -12.78
CA ASP A 71 3.30 -1.28 -13.17
C ASP A 71 3.59 -2.68 -13.75
N SER A 72 2.92 -3.72 -13.24
CA SER A 72 3.08 -5.09 -13.76
C SER A 72 2.49 -5.28 -15.16
N GLU A 73 1.41 -4.56 -15.49
CA GLU A 73 0.77 -4.62 -16.80
C GLU A 73 1.63 -3.92 -17.88
N ALA A 74 2.36 -2.86 -17.51
CA ALA A 74 3.25 -2.15 -18.43
C ALA A 74 4.50 -2.95 -18.85
N TYR A 75 4.90 -3.98 -18.10
CA TYR A 75 6.00 -4.89 -18.45
C TYR A 75 5.55 -6.12 -19.26
N ALA A 76 4.24 -6.33 -19.42
CA ALA A 76 3.68 -7.46 -20.16
C ALA A 76 3.37 -7.14 -21.64
N GLU A 77 3.48 -5.86 -22.05
CA GLU A 77 3.52 -5.40 -23.45
C GLU A 77 4.97 -5.32 -23.96
#